data_AF-A0A6J6DVC2-F1
#
_entry.id   AF-A0A6J6DVC2-F1
#
_cell.length_a   1.000
_cell.length_b   1.000
_cell.length_c   1.000
_cell.angle_alpha   90.00
_cell.angle_beta   90.00
_cell.angle_gamma   90.00
#
_symmetry.space_group_name_H-M   'P 1'
#
loop_
_entity.id
_entity.type
_entity.pdbx_description
1 polymer ?
#
loop_
_entity_poly.entity_id
_entity_poly.type
_entity_poly.pdbx_seq_one_letter_code
_entity_poly.pdbx_strand_id
1 'polypeptide(L)'
;MGTLFDGYGDRAAERAPRPGVEAAFDEMFADLAKTGSPRQPYAEIHRALAQMTQDELRGRTDALAESYLAQGVTFDFAGEERPFPLDPVPRVIEQDDWADIEKGVGQRVRALERFLADVYGPQLAVADGVIPANLISTSTHFHRRAMGIESANGVRIHVAGIDLIRDEAGAWRVLEDNVRVPSGVSYVISNRRVMAQTLPELFTSMSVRPVGDYPYRLLNALRASAPAGIEDPTVVVLTPGVFNSAYFEHTLLARLMGVELVEGRDLFCSAGRVWMRTTAGPTRVDVIYRRVDDEYLDPLQFRPDSVLGSPGMLLAARLGHVTIANAVGNGVADDKLVYTYVPDLIRYYLNEDPILPNVDTWRLEDPTALEEVLDRLDELVVKPVDGSGGKGLVVGPDASADELAELKTKLVADPRGWIAQPVVQLATIPTIVDDGMRPRHADLRPFAVNDGSEVYVLPGGLTRVALPEGSLVVNSSQGGGSKDTWVVGKRVPKTDKQPVDVATLVADQSALTTSIEQEPDVLHMDSHLPEVSPRDFDGGARTRQQIEQQQQYGGDSC
;
A
#
# COMPACT_ATOMS: atom_id res chain seq x y z
N MET A 1 21.96 28.48 25.70
CA MET A 1 21.42 27.98 24.42
C MET A 1 20.64 26.74 24.77
N GLY A 2 19.35 26.72 24.47
CA GLY A 2 18.53 25.55 24.77
C GLY A 2 18.96 24.35 23.94
N THR A 3 18.78 23.14 24.47
CA THR A 3 18.97 21.93 23.67
C THR A 3 17.84 21.80 22.65
N LEU A 4 18.06 21.08 21.54
CA LEU A 4 17.03 20.84 20.52
C LEU A 4 15.73 20.21 21.09
N PHE A 5 15.86 19.53 22.24
CA PHE A 5 14.79 18.86 22.97
C PHE A 5 14.32 19.62 24.21
N ASP A 6 14.65 20.91 24.34
CA ASP A 6 14.12 21.72 25.44
C ASP A 6 12.59 21.80 25.36
N GLY A 7 11.95 21.49 26.48
CA GLY A 7 10.50 21.42 26.60
C GLY A 7 9.84 20.31 25.79
N TYR A 8 10.60 19.28 25.38
CA TYR A 8 10.07 18.14 24.62
C TYR A 8 8.87 17.46 25.32
N GLY A 9 8.98 17.27 26.64
CA GLY A 9 7.93 16.68 27.47
C GLY A 9 6.96 17.69 28.11
N ASP A 10 7.27 19.00 28.10
CA ASP A 10 6.55 19.99 28.91
C ASP A 10 5.06 20.08 28.55
N ARG A 11 4.71 20.00 27.26
CA ARG A 11 3.31 20.05 26.81
C ARG A 11 2.59 18.70 26.83
N ALA A 12 3.33 17.60 26.73
CA ALA A 12 2.79 16.27 27.00
C ALA A 12 2.43 16.11 28.49
N ALA A 13 3.16 16.79 29.38
CA ALA A 13 2.89 16.85 30.82
C ALA A 13 1.74 17.80 31.21
N GLU A 14 1.49 18.87 30.44
CA GLU A 14 0.35 19.78 30.66
C GLU A 14 -1.01 19.12 30.41
N ARG A 15 -1.08 18.16 29.49
CA ARG A 15 -2.21 17.21 29.40
C ARG A 15 -1.91 16.03 30.33
N ALA A 16 -2.28 16.15 31.61
CA ALA A 16 -2.29 14.99 32.49
C ALA A 16 -3.00 13.82 31.77
N PRO A 17 -2.46 12.57 31.82
CA PRO A 17 -3.18 11.42 31.33
C PRO A 17 -4.57 11.43 31.97
N ARG A 18 -5.61 11.52 31.14
CA ARG A 18 -6.99 11.52 31.63
C ARG A 18 -7.19 10.22 32.42
N PRO A 19 -8.02 10.19 33.48
CA PRO A 19 -8.19 8.99 34.28
C PRO A 19 -8.48 7.77 33.38
N GLY A 20 -7.59 6.77 33.41
CA GLY A 20 -7.72 5.55 32.60
C GLY A 20 -6.94 5.51 31.27
N VAL A 21 -6.26 6.59 30.84
CA VAL A 21 -5.45 6.61 29.61
C VAL A 21 -3.96 6.63 29.98
N GLU A 22 -3.22 5.58 29.63
CA GLU A 22 -1.77 5.53 29.85
C GLU A 22 -1.02 6.53 28.97
N ALA A 23 0.19 6.93 29.38
CA ALA A 23 1.02 7.80 28.56
C ALA A 23 1.50 7.05 27.31
N ALA A 24 1.54 7.74 26.17
CA ALA A 24 2.05 7.16 24.93
C ALA A 24 3.52 6.73 25.08
N PHE A 25 3.86 5.59 24.48
CA PHE A 25 5.24 5.13 24.36
C PHE A 25 6.02 6.06 23.42
N ASP A 26 7.15 6.61 23.86
CA ASP A 26 8.03 7.37 22.97
C ASP A 26 9.20 6.51 22.45
N GLU A 27 9.38 6.54 21.14
CA GLU A 27 10.39 5.72 20.43
C GLU A 27 11.82 6.15 20.76
N MET A 28 12.07 7.43 21.10
CA MET A 28 13.41 7.94 21.43
C MET A 28 13.67 7.99 22.94
N PHE A 29 12.69 8.36 23.76
CA PHE A 29 12.89 8.59 25.19
C PHE A 29 12.05 7.66 26.06
N ALA A 30 12.66 7.12 27.13
CA ALA A 30 11.91 6.36 28.14
C ALA A 30 11.19 7.27 29.15
N ASP A 31 11.71 8.48 29.35
CA ASP A 31 11.18 9.51 30.23
C ASP A 31 11.24 10.85 29.49
N LEU A 32 10.08 11.41 29.13
CA LEU A 32 9.96 12.64 28.35
C LEU A 32 10.54 13.87 29.08
N ALA A 33 10.67 13.81 30.41
CA ALA A 33 11.31 14.86 31.21
C ALA A 33 12.84 14.76 31.22
N LYS A 34 13.42 13.64 30.74
CA LYS A 34 14.87 13.36 30.74
C LYS A 34 15.36 13.04 29.34
N THR A 35 15.45 14.08 28.52
CA THR A 35 15.91 13.98 27.12
C THR A 35 17.42 13.74 26.98
N GLY A 36 18.20 13.73 28.07
CA GLY A 36 19.64 13.45 28.04
C GLY A 36 20.04 11.97 27.90
N SER A 37 19.09 11.04 27.91
CA SER A 37 19.35 9.60 27.83
C SER A 37 18.35 8.90 26.90
N PRO A 38 18.60 8.91 25.58
CA PRO A 38 17.74 8.23 24.62
C PRO A 38 17.81 6.70 24.79
N ARG A 39 16.78 6.02 24.30
CA ARG A 39 16.79 4.56 24.11
C ARG A 39 17.95 4.18 23.18
N GLN A 40 18.53 3.00 23.41
CA GLN A 40 19.74 2.54 22.71
C GLN A 40 19.63 2.62 21.17
N PRO A 41 18.51 2.26 20.51
CA PRO A 41 18.40 2.32 19.05
C PRO A 41 18.55 3.74 18.48
N TYR A 42 18.22 4.75 19.29
CA TYR A 42 18.28 6.16 18.93
C TYR A 42 19.55 6.86 19.39
N ALA A 43 20.48 6.19 20.08
CA ALA A 43 21.64 6.85 20.69
C ALA A 43 22.53 7.61 19.68
N GLU A 44 22.78 7.03 18.50
CA GLU A 44 23.57 7.66 17.44
C GLU A 44 22.84 8.84 16.79
N ILE A 45 21.54 8.68 16.51
CA ILE A 45 20.69 9.76 15.97
C ILE A 45 20.63 10.92 16.94
N HIS A 46 20.35 10.63 18.22
CA HIS A 46 20.30 11.65 19.25
C HIS A 46 21.64 12.39 19.37
N ARG A 47 22.78 11.69 19.31
CA ARG A 47 24.11 12.33 19.33
C ARG A 47 24.29 13.27 18.14
N ALA A 48 23.90 12.86 16.93
CA ALA A 48 23.98 13.70 15.74
C ALA A 48 23.05 14.92 15.84
N LEU A 49 21.80 14.72 16.26
CA LEU A 49 20.83 15.80 16.45
C LEU A 49 21.25 16.79 17.54
N ALA A 50 21.82 16.31 18.65
CA ALA A 50 22.28 17.16 19.75
C ALA A 50 23.48 18.05 19.38
N GLN A 51 24.18 17.75 18.28
CA GLN A 51 25.27 18.58 17.76
C GLN A 51 24.77 19.65 16.79
N MET A 52 23.51 19.59 16.35
CA MET A 52 22.92 20.53 15.40
C MET A 52 22.13 21.62 16.11
N THR A 53 22.20 22.83 15.56
CA THR A 53 21.30 23.93 15.94
C THR A 53 19.93 23.77 15.27
N GLN A 54 18.91 24.43 15.83
CA GLN A 54 17.56 24.43 15.24
C GLN A 54 17.55 25.02 13.82
N ASP A 55 18.38 26.03 13.56
CA ASP A 55 18.49 26.67 12.25
C ASP A 55 19.18 25.77 11.22
N GLU A 56 20.22 25.02 11.61
CA GLU A 56 20.84 24.03 10.73
C GLU A 56 19.87 22.91 10.35
N LEU A 57 19.06 22.45 11.30
CA LEU A 57 18.09 21.39 11.05
C LEU A 57 16.93 21.87 10.15
N ARG A 58 16.45 23.11 10.36
CA ARG A 58 15.48 23.74 9.45
C ARG A 58 16.06 23.90 8.06
N GLY A 59 17.29 24.40 7.93
CA GLY A 59 17.97 24.51 6.65
C GLY A 59 18.10 23.17 5.92
N ARG A 60 18.40 22.07 6.63
CA ARG A 60 18.35 20.72 6.04
C ARG A 60 16.94 20.31 5.63
N THR A 61 15.93 20.65 6.43
CA THR A 61 14.51 20.37 6.11
C THR A 61 14.03 21.12 4.88
N ASP A 62 14.44 22.37 4.71
CA ASP A 62 14.14 23.16 3.51
C ASP A 62 14.82 22.53 2.28
N ALA A 63 16.09 22.13 2.40
CA ALA A 63 16.79 21.40 1.34
C ALA A 63 16.13 20.05 1.00
N LEU A 64 15.60 19.33 2.01
CA LEU A 64 14.80 18.12 1.79
C LEU A 64 13.55 18.43 0.95
N ALA A 65 12.80 19.46 1.33
CA ALA A 65 11.58 19.86 0.63
C ALA A 65 11.84 20.30 -0.81
N GLU A 66 12.91 21.06 -1.05
CA GLU A 66 13.35 21.45 -2.40
C GLU A 66 13.76 20.24 -3.24
N SER A 67 14.48 19.28 -2.65
CA SER A 67 14.85 18.02 -3.32
C SER A 67 13.62 17.19 -3.70
N TYR A 68 12.59 17.15 -2.85
CA TYR A 68 11.31 16.49 -3.14
C TYR A 68 10.61 17.10 -4.35
N LEU A 69 10.51 18.44 -4.37
CA LEU A 69 9.95 19.18 -5.50
C LEU A 69 10.72 18.90 -6.79
N ALA A 70 12.06 18.96 -6.74
CA ALA A 70 12.91 18.72 -7.90
C ALA A 70 12.80 17.29 -8.45
N GLN A 71 12.54 16.31 -7.57
CA GLN A 71 12.34 14.91 -7.94
C GLN A 71 10.88 14.60 -8.33
N GLY A 72 9.98 15.59 -8.29
CA GLY A 72 8.56 15.42 -8.60
C GLY A 72 7.80 14.61 -7.54
N VAL A 73 8.32 14.50 -6.31
CA VAL A 73 7.67 13.80 -5.20
C VAL A 73 6.60 14.71 -4.60
N THR A 74 5.45 14.78 -5.26
CA THR A 74 4.31 15.59 -4.83
C THR A 74 3.15 14.73 -4.33
N PHE A 75 2.22 15.36 -3.63
CA PHE A 75 0.91 14.80 -3.30
C PHE A 75 -0.15 15.87 -3.57
N ASP A 76 -1.37 15.42 -3.90
CA ASP A 76 -2.52 16.30 -4.01
C ASP A 76 -3.03 16.65 -2.60
N PHE A 77 -3.00 17.93 -2.25
CA PHE A 77 -3.69 18.48 -1.10
C PHE A 77 -4.70 19.53 -1.55
N ALA A 78 -5.99 19.20 -1.45
CA ALA A 78 -7.08 20.10 -1.82
C ALA A 78 -7.03 20.63 -3.27
N GLY A 79 -6.50 19.83 -4.21
CA GLY A 79 -6.36 20.16 -5.63
C GLY A 79 -5.07 20.89 -5.99
N GLU A 80 -4.17 21.12 -5.03
CA GLU A 80 -2.83 21.67 -5.26
C GLU A 80 -1.76 20.58 -5.05
N GLU A 81 -0.83 20.45 -6.00
CA GLU A 81 0.36 19.61 -5.80
C GLU A 81 1.31 20.29 -4.81
N ARG A 82 1.58 19.60 -3.70
CA ARG A 82 2.55 20.03 -2.68
C ARG A 82 3.61 18.95 -2.46
N PRO A 83 4.84 19.33 -2.06
CA PRO A 83 5.82 18.32 -1.67
C PRO A 83 5.37 17.63 -0.40
N PHE A 84 5.43 16.30 -0.41
CA PHE A 84 5.01 15.50 0.74
C PHE A 84 5.88 15.83 1.96
N PRO A 85 5.31 16.26 3.11
CA PRO A 85 6.11 16.68 4.26
C PRO A 85 6.94 15.51 4.78
N LEU A 86 8.26 15.60 4.62
CA LEU A 86 9.22 14.63 5.15
C LEU A 86 9.90 15.22 6.38
N ASP A 87 9.76 14.55 7.50
CA ASP A 87 10.49 14.90 8.71
C ASP A 87 11.91 14.28 8.71
N PRO A 88 12.96 15.04 9.07
CA PRO A 88 14.34 14.59 9.02
C PRO A 88 14.74 13.60 10.14
N VAL A 89 13.87 13.32 11.11
CA VAL A 89 14.11 12.35 12.17
C VAL A 89 13.46 11.01 11.80
N PRO A 90 14.24 9.97 11.47
CA PRO A 90 13.69 8.70 11.05
C PRO A 90 13.07 7.93 12.22
N ARG A 91 12.15 7.01 11.89
CA ARG A 91 11.74 5.94 12.80
C ARG A 91 12.79 4.84 12.81
N VAL A 92 13.29 4.43 13.97
CA VAL A 92 14.26 3.33 14.08
C VAL A 92 13.60 2.10 14.68
N ILE A 93 13.77 0.95 14.03
CA ILE A 93 13.28 -0.35 14.47
C ILE A 93 14.46 -1.32 14.48
N GLU A 94 14.68 -2.00 15.61
CA GLU A 94 15.74 -3.00 15.71
C GLU A 94 15.40 -4.26 14.90
N GLN A 95 16.44 -4.98 14.48
CA GLN A 95 16.29 -6.18 13.66
C GLN A 95 15.50 -7.30 14.34
N ASP A 96 15.53 -7.41 15.67
CA ASP A 96 14.78 -8.43 16.40
C ASP A 96 13.28 -8.11 16.41
N ASP A 97 12.90 -6.86 16.74
CA ASP A 97 11.53 -6.36 16.59
C ASP A 97 11.04 -6.53 15.14
N TRP A 98 11.88 -6.18 14.17
CA TRP A 98 11.54 -6.32 12.75
C TRP A 98 11.37 -7.78 12.33
N ALA A 99 12.13 -8.72 12.90
CA ALA A 99 12.01 -10.13 12.54
C ALA A 99 10.64 -10.69 12.89
N ASP A 100 10.03 -10.23 13.97
CA ASP A 100 8.69 -10.64 14.37
C ASP A 100 7.60 -9.92 13.56
N ILE A 101 7.81 -8.64 13.21
CA ILE A 101 6.97 -7.94 12.23
C ILE A 101 6.97 -8.68 10.88
N GLU A 102 8.16 -9.03 10.36
CA GLU A 102 8.33 -9.74 9.09
C GLU A 102 7.57 -11.08 9.09
N LYS A 103 7.73 -11.89 10.14
CA LYS A 103 7.01 -13.17 10.28
C LYS A 103 5.50 -12.95 10.39
N GLY A 104 5.07 -12.00 11.21
CA GLY A 104 3.65 -11.77 11.47
C GLY A 104 2.90 -11.20 10.28
N VAL A 105 3.50 -10.24 9.55
CA VAL A 105 2.96 -9.74 8.28
C VAL A 105 2.89 -10.86 7.26
N GLY A 106 3.94 -11.68 7.13
CA GLY A 106 3.94 -12.83 6.23
C GLY A 106 2.88 -13.89 6.58
N GLN A 107 2.70 -14.20 7.87
CA GLN A 107 1.63 -15.08 8.36
C GLN A 107 0.25 -14.52 8.01
N ARG A 108 0.02 -13.24 8.31
CA ARG A 108 -1.28 -12.59 8.07
C ARG A 108 -1.65 -12.56 6.59
N VAL A 109 -0.71 -12.20 5.71
CA VAL A 109 -0.93 -12.22 4.26
C VAL A 109 -1.27 -13.64 3.77
N ARG A 110 -0.57 -14.69 4.25
CA ARG A 110 -0.91 -16.08 3.92
C ARG A 110 -2.32 -16.46 4.36
N ALA A 111 -2.78 -16.02 5.53
CA ALA A 111 -4.14 -16.28 6.00
C ALA A 111 -5.18 -15.53 5.14
N LEU A 112 -4.94 -14.26 4.80
CA LEU A 112 -5.84 -13.48 3.93
C LEU A 112 -5.90 -14.04 2.50
N GLU A 113 -4.79 -14.54 1.96
CA GLU A 113 -4.75 -15.27 0.68
C GLU A 113 -5.67 -16.50 0.71
N ARG A 114 -5.55 -17.34 1.76
CA ARG A 114 -6.41 -18.52 1.94
C ARG A 114 -7.87 -18.14 2.10
N PHE A 115 -8.15 -17.08 2.87
CA PHE A 115 -9.50 -16.55 3.03
C PHE A 115 -10.10 -16.11 1.70
N LEU A 116 -9.38 -15.32 0.90
CA LEU A 116 -9.87 -14.86 -0.40
C LEU A 116 -10.08 -16.02 -1.38
N ALA A 117 -9.17 -16.99 -1.41
CA ALA A 117 -9.32 -18.20 -2.22
C ALA A 117 -10.55 -19.02 -1.80
N ASP A 118 -10.83 -19.10 -0.49
CA ASP A 118 -11.99 -19.79 0.05
C ASP A 118 -13.30 -19.06 -0.27
N VAL A 119 -13.36 -17.75 -0.04
CA VAL A 119 -14.54 -16.89 -0.31
C VAL A 119 -14.97 -16.96 -1.77
N TYR A 120 -14.01 -16.93 -2.70
CA TYR A 120 -14.27 -17.03 -4.13
C TYR A 120 -14.28 -18.47 -4.67
N GLY A 121 -14.15 -19.46 -3.78
CA GLY A 121 -14.09 -20.88 -4.07
C GLY A 121 -15.06 -21.70 -3.20
N PRO A 122 -14.58 -22.67 -2.38
CA PRO A 122 -15.43 -23.63 -1.68
C PRO A 122 -16.17 -23.09 -0.44
N GLN A 123 -15.78 -21.95 0.12
CA GLN A 123 -16.41 -21.29 1.27
C GLN A 123 -16.46 -22.15 2.56
N LEU A 124 -15.38 -22.89 2.83
CA LEU A 124 -15.23 -23.77 3.98
C LEU A 124 -15.26 -23.01 5.31
N ALA A 125 -14.62 -21.86 5.44
CA ALA A 125 -14.66 -21.08 6.69
C ALA A 125 -16.07 -20.62 7.06
N VAL A 126 -16.94 -20.45 6.06
CA VAL A 126 -18.38 -20.18 6.28
C VAL A 126 -19.11 -21.46 6.68
N ALA A 127 -18.86 -22.57 5.98
CA ALA A 127 -19.49 -23.86 6.26
C ALA A 127 -19.17 -24.37 7.68
N ASP A 128 -17.93 -24.15 8.13
CA ASP A 128 -17.44 -24.55 9.45
C ASP A 128 -17.77 -23.52 10.55
N GLY A 129 -18.43 -22.41 10.20
CA GLY A 129 -18.89 -21.41 11.16
C GLY A 129 -17.81 -20.49 11.74
N VAL A 130 -16.62 -20.44 11.11
CA VAL A 130 -15.52 -19.55 11.52
C VAL A 130 -15.85 -18.10 11.22
N ILE A 131 -16.48 -17.85 10.06
CA ILE A 131 -16.94 -16.52 9.67
C ILE A 131 -18.39 -16.58 9.15
N PRO A 132 -19.28 -15.67 9.59
CA PRO A 132 -20.66 -15.67 9.14
C PRO A 132 -20.85 -15.39 7.63
N ALA A 133 -21.74 -16.13 6.97
CA ALA A 133 -22.05 -15.94 5.55
C ALA A 133 -22.60 -14.53 5.22
N ASN A 134 -23.42 -13.98 6.12
CA ASN A 134 -24.00 -12.65 5.98
C ASN A 134 -22.91 -11.57 5.96
N LEU A 135 -21.82 -11.73 6.71
CA LEU A 135 -20.70 -10.79 6.74
C LEU A 135 -20.08 -10.61 5.35
N ILE A 136 -19.78 -11.71 4.66
CA ILE A 136 -19.24 -11.68 3.30
C ILE A 136 -20.30 -11.18 2.30
N SER A 137 -21.48 -11.78 2.31
CA SER A 137 -22.51 -11.56 1.27
C SER A 137 -23.12 -10.16 1.24
N THR A 138 -23.01 -9.40 2.34
CA THR A 138 -23.50 -8.03 2.45
C THR A 138 -22.39 -6.98 2.39
N SER A 139 -21.11 -7.38 2.38
CA SER A 139 -20.02 -6.43 2.15
C SER A 139 -20.15 -5.83 0.75
N THR A 140 -20.07 -4.50 0.66
CA THR A 140 -20.10 -3.78 -0.62
C THR A 140 -18.90 -4.10 -1.50
N HIS A 141 -17.83 -4.62 -0.90
CA HIS A 141 -16.58 -5.00 -1.55
C HIS A 141 -16.48 -6.49 -1.88
N PHE A 142 -17.56 -7.26 -1.64
CA PHE A 142 -17.69 -8.61 -2.18
C PHE A 142 -18.21 -8.58 -3.62
N HIS A 143 -17.28 -8.65 -4.58
CA HIS A 143 -17.63 -8.61 -5.99
C HIS A 143 -17.82 -10.00 -6.57
N ARG A 144 -19.08 -10.45 -6.69
CA ARG A 144 -19.42 -11.73 -7.37
C ARG A 144 -18.83 -11.89 -8.77
N ARG A 145 -18.52 -10.78 -9.45
CA ARG A 145 -17.85 -10.77 -10.76
C ARG A 145 -16.44 -11.37 -10.71
N ALA A 146 -15.80 -11.41 -9.54
CA ALA A 146 -14.48 -12.01 -9.34
C ALA A 146 -14.50 -13.54 -9.23
N MET A 147 -15.67 -14.17 -9.06
CA MET A 147 -15.78 -15.64 -9.02
C MET A 147 -15.22 -16.27 -10.31
N GLY A 148 -14.40 -17.31 -10.15
CA GLY A 148 -13.75 -18.02 -11.26
C GLY A 148 -12.61 -17.25 -11.94
N ILE A 149 -12.18 -16.11 -11.39
CA ILE A 149 -10.94 -15.44 -11.81
C ILE A 149 -9.81 -15.94 -10.92
N GLU A 150 -8.90 -16.71 -11.50
CA GLU A 150 -7.74 -17.29 -10.85
C GLU A 150 -6.47 -16.90 -11.62
N SER A 151 -5.46 -16.41 -10.90
CA SER A 151 -4.13 -16.19 -11.45
C SER A 151 -3.41 -17.52 -11.64
N ALA A 152 -2.46 -17.57 -12.57
CA ALA A 152 -1.75 -18.81 -12.90
C ALA A 152 -0.97 -19.42 -11.71
N ASN A 153 -0.45 -18.57 -10.82
CA ASN A 153 0.24 -18.99 -9.59
C ASN A 153 -0.69 -19.02 -8.35
N GLY A 154 -1.99 -18.77 -8.52
CA GLY A 154 -2.99 -18.77 -7.43
C GLY A 154 -2.91 -17.57 -6.47
N VAL A 155 -2.02 -16.61 -6.70
CA VAL A 155 -1.87 -15.40 -5.86
C VAL A 155 -3.00 -14.42 -6.11
N ARG A 156 -3.68 -13.99 -5.05
CA ARG A 156 -4.68 -12.92 -5.11
C ARG A 156 -4.13 -11.59 -4.61
N ILE A 157 -3.27 -11.60 -3.60
CA ILE A 157 -2.67 -10.45 -2.93
C ILE A 157 -1.19 -10.37 -3.31
N HIS A 158 -0.89 -9.86 -4.50
CA HIS A 158 0.50 -9.67 -4.94
C HIS A 158 1.22 -8.62 -4.10
N VAL A 159 0.51 -7.57 -3.68
CA VAL A 159 0.99 -6.53 -2.78
C VAL A 159 0.03 -6.36 -1.62
N ALA A 160 0.54 -6.36 -0.38
CA ALA A 160 -0.23 -6.02 0.81
C ALA A 160 0.43 -4.85 1.54
N GLY A 161 -0.37 -3.90 2.02
CA GLY A 161 0.04 -2.93 3.03
C GLY A 161 -0.64 -3.26 4.36
N ILE A 162 0.13 -3.56 5.40
CA ILE A 162 -0.43 -3.90 6.72
C ILE A 162 -0.12 -2.74 7.66
N ASP A 163 -1.13 -2.03 8.13
CA ASP A 163 -0.93 -0.90 9.04
C ASP A 163 -0.69 -1.40 10.45
N LEU A 164 0.42 -0.98 11.03
CA LEU A 164 0.88 -1.32 12.36
C LEU A 164 0.97 -0.08 13.22
N ILE A 165 0.61 -0.23 14.49
CA ILE A 165 0.91 0.73 15.53
C ILE A 165 1.78 0.07 16.60
N ARG A 166 2.47 0.90 17.38
CA ARG A 166 3.08 0.49 18.63
C ARG A 166 2.24 1.14 19.74
N ASP A 167 1.70 0.34 20.66
CA ASP A 167 0.81 0.82 21.72
C ASP A 167 1.59 1.43 22.91
N GLU A 168 0.86 1.90 23.92
CA GLU A 168 1.39 2.43 25.18
C GLU A 168 2.35 1.46 25.91
N ALA A 169 2.13 0.15 25.76
CA ALA A 169 2.98 -0.89 26.34
C ALA A 169 4.22 -1.21 25.48
N GLY A 170 4.36 -0.57 24.31
CA GLY A 170 5.45 -0.81 23.37
C GLY A 170 5.24 -2.05 22.49
N ALA A 171 4.04 -2.65 22.48
CA ALA A 171 3.71 -3.83 21.68
C ALA A 171 3.20 -3.44 20.29
N TRP A 172 3.57 -4.24 19.28
CA TRP A 172 3.11 -4.06 17.90
C TRP A 172 1.72 -4.65 17.70
N ARG A 173 0.82 -3.88 17.08
CA ARG A 173 -0.54 -4.31 16.76
C ARG A 173 -0.92 -3.95 15.33
N VAL A 174 -1.69 -4.82 14.69
CA VAL A 174 -2.29 -4.53 13.39
C VAL A 174 -3.49 -3.61 13.57
N LEU A 175 -3.52 -2.50 12.87
CA LEU A 175 -4.62 -1.54 12.85
C LEU A 175 -5.56 -1.77 11.66
N GLU A 176 -5.00 -2.04 10.48
CA GLU A 176 -5.77 -2.15 9.22
C GLU A 176 -5.00 -2.99 8.19
N ASP A 177 -5.72 -3.71 7.34
CA ASP A 177 -5.18 -4.43 6.19
C ASP A 177 -5.49 -3.65 4.91
N ASN A 178 -4.57 -3.63 3.95
CA ASN A 178 -4.80 -2.99 2.65
C ASN A 178 -4.39 -3.97 1.55
N VAL A 179 -5.37 -4.65 0.96
CA VAL A 179 -5.13 -5.74 -0.02
C VAL A 179 -5.81 -5.52 -1.37
N ARG A 180 -6.40 -4.34 -1.57
CA ARG A 180 -6.85 -3.82 -2.88
C ARG A 180 -5.69 -3.21 -3.67
N VAL A 181 -5.52 -1.90 -3.58
CA VAL A 181 -4.51 -1.12 -4.31
C VAL A 181 -3.67 -0.34 -3.28
N PRO A 182 -2.89 -1.02 -2.43
CA PRO A 182 -2.10 -0.34 -1.39
C PRO A 182 -1.12 0.65 -2.02
N SER A 183 -1.08 1.85 -1.45
CA SER A 183 -0.14 2.91 -1.83
C SER A 183 0.77 3.27 -0.66
N GLY A 184 1.91 3.89 -1.00
CA GLY A 184 2.86 4.49 -0.07
C GLY A 184 4.31 4.05 -0.27
N VAL A 185 4.57 3.02 -1.06
CA VAL A 185 5.91 2.44 -1.21
C VAL A 185 6.88 3.34 -1.98
N SER A 186 6.39 4.18 -2.91
CA SER A 186 7.25 5.17 -3.56
C SER A 186 7.83 6.13 -2.55
N TYR A 187 7.03 6.58 -1.57
CA TYR A 187 7.51 7.43 -0.49
C TYR A 187 8.54 6.71 0.36
N VAL A 188 8.42 5.40 0.60
CA VAL A 188 9.48 4.65 1.32
C VAL A 188 10.83 4.73 0.58
N ILE A 189 10.83 4.50 -0.74
CA ILE A 189 12.04 4.53 -1.56
C ILE A 189 12.59 5.97 -1.66
N SER A 190 11.73 6.96 -1.88
CA SER A 190 12.08 8.37 -1.96
C SER A 190 12.59 8.93 -0.63
N ASN A 191 11.92 8.62 0.48
CA ASN A 191 12.33 8.99 1.84
C ASN A 191 13.74 8.47 2.09
N ARG A 192 14.01 7.19 1.82
CA ARG A 192 15.35 6.60 1.97
C ARG A 192 16.40 7.31 1.15
N ARG A 193 16.13 7.54 -0.14
CA ARG A 193 17.08 8.18 -1.06
C ARG A 193 17.46 9.57 -0.56
N VAL A 194 16.46 10.37 -0.21
CA VAL A 194 16.68 11.76 0.19
C VAL A 194 17.35 11.84 1.57
N MET A 195 16.98 10.95 2.51
CA MET A 195 17.66 10.83 3.80
C MET A 195 19.13 10.45 3.65
N ALA A 196 19.46 9.52 2.75
CA ALA A 196 20.85 9.14 2.47
C ALA A 196 21.69 10.29 1.88
N GLN A 197 21.07 11.20 1.13
CA GLN A 197 21.73 12.39 0.60
C GLN A 197 21.91 13.49 1.66
N THR A 198 20.99 13.61 2.60
CA THR A 198 20.94 14.73 3.56
C THR A 198 21.67 14.42 4.88
N LEU A 199 21.74 13.14 5.26
CA LEU A 199 22.37 12.65 6.49
C LEU A 199 23.31 11.45 6.23
N PRO A 200 24.27 11.54 5.29
CA PRO A 200 25.14 10.41 4.90
C PRO A 200 25.96 9.83 6.07
N GLU A 201 26.32 10.66 7.05
CA GLU A 201 27.04 10.28 8.26
C GLU A 201 26.30 9.23 9.10
N LEU A 202 24.96 9.30 9.13
CA LEU A 202 24.12 8.36 9.87
C LEU A 202 24.04 6.99 9.16
N PHE A 203 24.03 6.97 7.83
CA PHE A 203 24.06 5.72 7.05
C PHE A 203 25.42 5.00 7.12
N THR A 204 26.49 5.73 7.42
CA THR A 204 27.82 5.15 7.64
C THR A 204 27.95 4.54 9.03
N SER A 205 27.35 5.20 10.04
CA SER A 205 27.43 4.78 11.45
C SER A 205 26.38 3.73 11.83
N MET A 206 25.22 3.73 11.19
CA MET A 206 24.13 2.80 11.44
C MET A 206 24.02 1.76 10.32
N SER A 207 23.87 0.49 10.69
CA SER A 207 23.64 -0.61 9.73
C SER A 207 22.18 -0.64 9.26
N VAL A 208 21.77 0.36 8.47
CA VAL A 208 20.40 0.49 7.93
C VAL A 208 20.19 -0.47 6.75
N ARG A 209 19.12 -1.27 6.78
CA ARG A 209 18.80 -2.21 5.70
C ARG A 209 18.26 -1.51 4.44
N PRO A 210 18.64 -1.96 3.23
CA PRO A 210 18.20 -1.33 1.98
C PRO A 210 16.72 -1.63 1.68
N VAL A 211 16.07 -0.68 1.02
CA VAL A 211 14.68 -0.79 0.52
C VAL A 211 14.57 -0.76 -1.01
N GLY A 212 15.69 -0.55 -1.71
CA GLY A 212 15.74 -0.36 -3.17
C GLY A 212 15.37 -1.60 -3.98
N ASP A 213 15.43 -2.80 -3.40
CA ASP A 213 15.12 -4.06 -4.10
C ASP A 213 13.61 -4.28 -4.33
N TYR A 214 12.74 -3.44 -3.76
CA TYR A 214 11.29 -3.61 -3.82
C TYR A 214 10.74 -3.69 -5.26
N PRO A 215 11.04 -2.75 -6.19
CA PRO A 215 10.51 -2.80 -7.54
C PRO A 215 10.92 -4.07 -8.30
N TYR A 216 12.16 -4.54 -8.09
CA TYR A 216 12.64 -5.79 -8.67
C TYR A 216 11.87 -7.01 -8.15
N ARG A 217 11.63 -7.07 -6.83
CA ARG A 217 10.83 -8.15 -6.23
C ARG A 217 9.38 -8.12 -6.69
N LEU A 218 8.78 -6.93 -6.80
CA LEU A 218 7.44 -6.75 -7.35
C LEU A 218 7.37 -7.24 -8.79
N LEU A 219 8.30 -6.81 -9.66
CA LEU A 219 8.32 -7.25 -11.05
C LEU A 219 8.44 -8.78 -11.15
N ASN A 220 9.31 -9.40 -10.36
CA ASN A 220 9.45 -10.86 -10.35
C ASN A 220 8.16 -11.56 -9.90
N ALA A 221 7.49 -11.06 -8.87
CA ALA A 221 6.21 -11.60 -8.42
C ALA A 221 5.11 -11.46 -9.50
N LEU A 222 5.07 -10.33 -10.21
CA LEU A 222 4.16 -10.12 -11.34
C LEU A 222 4.49 -11.07 -12.50
N ARG A 223 5.77 -11.24 -12.85
CA ARG A 223 6.18 -12.19 -13.89
C ARG A 223 5.85 -13.64 -13.52
N ALA A 224 6.01 -14.00 -12.26
CA ALA A 224 5.67 -15.33 -11.75
C ALA A 224 4.16 -15.64 -11.82
N SER A 225 3.31 -14.61 -11.90
CA SER A 225 1.86 -14.76 -12.05
C SER A 225 1.38 -14.75 -13.50
N ALA A 226 2.28 -14.71 -14.48
CA ALA A 226 1.92 -14.75 -15.89
C ALA A 226 1.17 -16.04 -16.27
N PRO A 227 0.20 -15.95 -17.21
CA PRO A 227 -0.47 -17.12 -17.77
C PRO A 227 0.48 -18.24 -18.24
N ALA A 228 0.02 -19.49 -18.17
CA ALA A 228 0.81 -20.65 -18.55
C ALA A 228 1.29 -20.59 -20.02
N GLY A 229 2.52 -21.03 -20.26
CA GLY A 229 3.12 -21.10 -21.59
C GLY A 229 3.73 -19.79 -22.10
N ILE A 230 3.96 -18.80 -21.22
CA ILE A 230 4.59 -17.53 -21.55
C ILE A 230 5.96 -17.45 -20.88
N GLU A 231 7.03 -17.40 -21.68
CA GLU A 231 8.41 -17.33 -21.16
C GLU A 231 8.85 -15.90 -20.83
N ASP A 232 8.46 -14.92 -21.65
CA ASP A 232 8.75 -13.49 -21.44
C ASP A 232 7.45 -12.67 -21.40
N PRO A 233 6.81 -12.56 -20.22
CA PRO A 233 5.51 -11.94 -20.09
C PRO A 233 5.58 -10.42 -20.17
N THR A 234 4.68 -9.83 -20.96
CA THR A 234 4.51 -8.37 -20.99
C THR A 234 3.72 -7.92 -19.75
N VAL A 235 4.42 -7.23 -18.85
CA VAL A 235 3.86 -6.61 -17.64
C VAL A 235 3.60 -5.13 -17.92
N VAL A 236 2.45 -4.61 -17.49
CA VAL A 236 2.12 -3.17 -17.56
C VAL A 236 1.59 -2.66 -16.22
N VAL A 237 1.76 -1.36 -15.95
CA VAL A 237 1.10 -0.67 -14.82
C VAL A 237 -0.11 0.09 -15.35
N LEU A 238 -1.32 -0.32 -14.97
CA LEU A 238 -2.55 0.38 -15.34
C LEU A 238 -2.83 1.51 -14.35
N THR A 239 -2.82 2.76 -14.83
CA THR A 239 -3.06 3.96 -14.04
C THR A 239 -4.38 4.66 -14.41
N PRO A 240 -5.08 5.29 -13.46
CA PRO A 240 -6.23 6.16 -13.76
C PRO A 240 -5.83 7.50 -14.40
N GLY A 241 -4.53 7.81 -14.49
CA GLY A 241 -3.99 9.03 -15.09
C GLY A 241 -3.60 10.10 -14.07
N VAL A 242 -3.19 11.26 -14.58
CA VAL A 242 -2.53 12.35 -13.83
C VAL A 242 -3.38 12.99 -12.72
N PHE A 243 -4.71 12.89 -12.80
CA PHE A 243 -5.62 13.48 -11.82
C PHE A 243 -5.81 12.60 -10.56
N ASN A 244 -5.02 11.53 -10.42
CA ASN A 244 -5.01 10.70 -9.23
C ASN A 244 -3.86 11.11 -8.31
N SER A 245 -4.15 11.26 -7.01
CA SER A 245 -3.17 11.69 -6.02
C SER A 245 -1.96 10.76 -5.86
N ALA A 246 -2.07 9.50 -6.29
CA ALA A 246 -0.98 8.51 -6.27
C ALA A 246 -0.27 8.36 -7.64
N TYR A 247 -0.57 9.20 -8.64
CA TYR A 247 0.01 9.09 -9.99
C TYR A 247 1.55 9.10 -10.00
N PHE A 248 2.16 9.90 -9.11
CA PHE A 248 3.61 9.90 -8.90
C PHE A 248 4.14 8.48 -8.58
N GLU A 249 3.47 7.76 -7.67
CA GLU A 249 3.85 6.40 -7.30
C GLU A 249 3.74 5.44 -8.49
N HIS A 250 2.68 5.56 -9.30
CA HIS A 250 2.47 4.69 -10.45
C HIS A 250 3.60 4.86 -11.46
N THR A 251 3.95 6.12 -11.75
CA THR A 251 5.02 6.50 -12.67
C THR A 251 6.39 6.04 -12.16
N LEU A 252 6.69 6.26 -10.87
CA LEU A 252 7.96 5.85 -10.29
C LEU A 252 8.11 4.32 -10.32
N LEU A 253 7.08 3.56 -9.93
CA LEU A 253 7.14 2.11 -9.93
C LEU A 253 7.26 1.53 -11.33
N ALA A 254 6.48 2.04 -12.31
CA ALA A 254 6.61 1.63 -13.71
C ALA A 254 8.04 1.84 -14.23
N ARG A 255 8.61 3.03 -13.96
CA ARG A 255 9.99 3.37 -14.34
C ARG A 255 11.02 2.47 -13.68
N LEU A 256 10.92 2.22 -12.37
CA LEU A 256 11.89 1.40 -11.63
C LEU A 256 11.79 -0.08 -11.98
N MET A 257 10.60 -0.57 -12.36
CA MET A 257 10.42 -1.92 -12.89
C MET A 257 10.83 -2.03 -14.38
N GLY A 258 10.94 -0.91 -15.09
CA GLY A 258 11.21 -0.91 -16.52
C GLY A 258 10.04 -1.46 -17.35
N VAL A 259 8.81 -1.13 -16.96
CA VAL A 259 7.57 -1.57 -17.64
C VAL A 259 6.74 -0.37 -18.10
N GLU A 260 5.83 -0.60 -19.03
CA GLU A 260 4.97 0.46 -19.56
C GLU A 260 3.93 0.93 -18.53
N LEU A 261 3.77 2.25 -18.44
CA LEU A 261 2.66 2.90 -17.72
C LEU A 261 1.54 3.17 -18.72
N VAL A 262 0.39 2.56 -18.52
CA VAL A 262 -0.74 2.61 -19.48
C VAL A 262 -2.02 3.11 -18.81
N GLU A 263 -2.86 3.81 -19.56
CA GLU A 263 -4.23 4.11 -19.17
C GLU A 263 -5.21 3.15 -19.87
N GLY A 264 -6.48 3.12 -19.42
CA GLY A 264 -7.51 2.25 -20.00
C GLY A 264 -7.67 2.39 -21.53
N ARG A 265 -7.50 3.61 -22.07
CA ARG A 265 -7.56 3.92 -23.51
C ARG A 265 -6.44 3.29 -24.34
N ASP A 266 -5.31 3.01 -23.72
CA ASP A 266 -4.15 2.38 -24.38
C ASP A 266 -4.35 0.87 -24.52
N LEU A 267 -5.31 0.31 -23.79
CA LEU A 267 -5.66 -1.10 -23.79
C LEU A 267 -6.95 -1.37 -24.55
N PHE A 268 -7.01 -2.53 -25.21
CA PHE A 268 -8.25 -3.06 -25.76
C PHE A 268 -8.30 -4.58 -25.65
N CYS A 269 -9.50 -5.14 -25.52
CA CYS A 269 -9.67 -6.59 -25.47
C CYS A 269 -10.15 -7.12 -26.81
N SER A 270 -9.55 -8.21 -27.27
CA SER A 270 -9.95 -8.92 -28.50
C SER A 270 -9.67 -10.41 -28.37
N ALA A 271 -10.60 -11.25 -28.82
CA ALA A 271 -10.54 -12.72 -28.72
C ALA A 271 -10.21 -13.21 -27.29
N GLY A 272 -10.77 -12.53 -26.27
CA GLY A 272 -10.56 -12.86 -24.86
C GLY A 272 -9.14 -12.58 -24.35
N ARG A 273 -8.35 -11.73 -25.02
CA ARG A 273 -7.00 -11.31 -24.61
C ARG A 273 -6.94 -9.79 -24.51
N VAL A 274 -6.00 -9.28 -23.71
CA VAL A 274 -5.73 -7.83 -23.59
C VAL A 274 -4.55 -7.46 -24.47
N TRP A 275 -4.69 -6.34 -25.17
CA TRP A 275 -3.69 -5.80 -26.09
C TRP A 275 -3.42 -4.34 -25.76
N MET A 276 -2.15 -3.96 -25.78
CA MET A 276 -1.67 -2.59 -25.70
C MET A 276 -1.47 -2.02 -27.10
N ARG A 277 -1.94 -0.81 -27.34
CA ARG A 277 -1.76 -0.09 -28.61
C ARG A 277 -0.33 0.44 -28.70
N THR A 278 0.41 0.06 -29.73
CA THR A 278 1.73 0.64 -30.03
C THR A 278 1.80 1.09 -31.49
N THR A 279 2.80 1.92 -31.82
CA THR A 279 3.04 2.37 -33.21
C THR A 279 3.49 1.23 -34.13
N ALA A 280 4.14 0.20 -33.60
CA ALA A 280 4.56 -0.99 -34.34
C ALA A 280 3.44 -2.03 -34.53
N GLY A 281 2.31 -1.87 -33.82
CA GLY A 281 1.21 -2.81 -33.80
C GLY A 281 0.73 -3.13 -32.38
N PRO A 282 -0.35 -3.91 -32.22
CA PRO A 282 -0.82 -4.29 -30.89
C PRO A 282 0.14 -5.29 -30.22
N THR A 283 0.59 -4.98 -29.02
CA THR A 283 1.40 -5.89 -28.18
C THR A 283 0.49 -6.57 -27.18
N ARG A 284 0.60 -7.90 -27.03
CA ARG A 284 -0.20 -8.63 -26.04
C ARG A 284 0.24 -8.24 -24.63
N VAL A 285 -0.70 -8.06 -23.73
CA VAL A 285 -0.45 -7.85 -22.29
C VAL A 285 -0.81 -9.13 -21.53
N ASP A 286 0.13 -9.59 -20.69
CA ASP A 286 0.00 -10.85 -19.97
C ASP A 286 -0.25 -10.64 -18.47
N VAL A 287 0.29 -9.56 -17.91
CA VAL A 287 0.10 -9.19 -16.49
C VAL A 287 -0.15 -7.69 -16.37
N ILE A 288 -1.19 -7.32 -15.64
CA ILE A 288 -1.56 -5.94 -15.37
C ILE A 288 -1.40 -5.70 -13.87
N TYR A 289 -0.40 -4.90 -13.48
CA TYR A 289 -0.36 -4.31 -12.15
C TYR A 289 -1.33 -3.12 -12.11
N ARG A 290 -2.53 -3.34 -11.57
CA ARG A 290 -3.58 -2.33 -11.57
C ARG A 290 -3.41 -1.35 -10.42
N ARG A 291 -3.55 -0.07 -10.75
CA ARG A 291 -3.67 1.04 -9.81
C ARG A 291 -5.05 1.71 -9.87
N VAL A 292 -6.03 0.93 -10.30
CA VAL A 292 -7.42 1.32 -10.51
C VAL A 292 -8.32 0.39 -9.70
N ASP A 293 -9.34 0.95 -9.04
CA ASP A 293 -10.31 0.19 -8.25
C ASP A 293 -11.16 -0.76 -9.11
N ASP A 294 -11.68 -1.81 -8.50
CA ASP A 294 -12.34 -2.93 -9.18
C ASP A 294 -13.49 -2.46 -10.08
N GLU A 295 -14.32 -1.55 -9.57
CA GLU A 295 -15.53 -1.07 -10.23
C GLU A 295 -15.24 -0.28 -11.52
N TYR A 296 -14.00 0.15 -11.70
CA TYR A 296 -13.57 0.96 -12.85
C TYR A 296 -12.82 0.15 -13.91
N LEU A 297 -12.47 -1.12 -13.66
CA LEU A 297 -11.62 -1.93 -14.55
C LEU A 297 -12.28 -2.39 -15.85
N ASP A 298 -13.58 -2.69 -15.83
CA ASP A 298 -14.30 -3.22 -16.99
C ASP A 298 -15.74 -2.68 -17.03
N PRO A 299 -16.05 -1.74 -17.94
CA PRO A 299 -17.39 -1.16 -18.04
C PRO A 299 -18.47 -2.16 -18.50
N LEU A 300 -18.10 -3.34 -19.00
CA LEU A 300 -19.07 -4.40 -19.33
C LEU A 300 -19.51 -5.21 -18.10
N GLN A 301 -18.80 -5.11 -16.98
CA GLN A 301 -19.06 -5.92 -15.77
C GLN A 301 -19.40 -5.08 -14.54
N PHE A 302 -18.89 -3.85 -14.48
CA PHE A 302 -19.05 -2.92 -13.36
C PHE A 302 -19.68 -1.60 -13.82
N ARG A 303 -18.96 -0.47 -13.70
CA ARG A 303 -19.46 0.86 -14.00
C ARG A 303 -19.46 1.12 -15.51
N PRO A 304 -20.64 1.25 -16.16
CA PRO A 304 -20.71 1.44 -17.61
C PRO A 304 -20.18 2.81 -18.06
N ASP A 305 -20.09 3.78 -17.15
CA ASP A 305 -19.54 5.12 -17.36
C ASP A 305 -18.01 5.17 -17.16
N SER A 306 -17.36 4.08 -16.73
CA SER A 306 -15.91 4.08 -16.51
C SER A 306 -15.13 4.17 -17.82
N VAL A 307 -14.13 5.06 -17.81
CA VAL A 307 -13.11 5.20 -18.87
C VAL A 307 -11.70 4.81 -18.41
N LEU A 308 -11.56 4.37 -17.15
CA LEU A 308 -10.25 4.08 -16.54
C LEU A 308 -9.77 2.65 -16.86
N GLY A 309 -10.70 1.76 -17.19
CA GLY A 309 -10.45 0.38 -17.56
C GLY A 309 -10.63 0.12 -19.06
N SER A 310 -10.73 -1.15 -19.43
CA SER A 310 -10.93 -1.58 -20.83
C SER A 310 -12.05 -2.62 -20.94
N PRO A 311 -13.03 -2.45 -21.85
CA PRO A 311 -14.13 -3.39 -22.03
C PRO A 311 -13.65 -4.82 -22.29
N GLY A 312 -14.11 -5.79 -21.49
CA GLY A 312 -13.80 -7.22 -21.66
C GLY A 312 -12.54 -7.70 -20.91
N MET A 313 -11.90 -6.85 -20.11
CA MET A 313 -10.71 -7.19 -19.33
C MET A 313 -10.99 -8.30 -18.32
N LEU A 314 -12.15 -8.28 -17.65
CA LEU A 314 -12.52 -9.32 -16.69
C LEU A 314 -12.77 -10.66 -17.38
N LEU A 315 -13.30 -10.66 -18.61
CA LEU A 315 -13.45 -11.88 -19.40
C LEU A 315 -12.09 -12.47 -19.75
N ALA A 316 -11.13 -11.62 -20.18
CA ALA A 316 -9.77 -12.09 -20.46
C ALA A 316 -9.09 -12.70 -19.23
N ALA A 317 -9.27 -12.09 -18.05
CA ALA A 317 -8.77 -12.62 -16.80
C ALA A 317 -9.44 -13.95 -16.42
N ARG A 318 -10.76 -14.06 -16.58
CA ARG A 318 -11.51 -15.30 -16.31
C ARG A 318 -11.13 -16.45 -17.26
N LEU A 319 -10.73 -16.14 -18.49
CA LEU A 319 -10.19 -17.12 -19.44
C LEU A 319 -8.74 -17.51 -19.14
N GLY A 320 -8.10 -16.92 -18.11
CA GLY A 320 -6.72 -17.16 -17.76
C GLY A 320 -5.72 -16.60 -18.78
N HIS A 321 -6.13 -15.63 -19.61
CA HIS A 321 -5.26 -15.07 -20.65
C HIS A 321 -4.47 -13.84 -20.21
N VAL A 322 -4.83 -13.24 -19.08
CA VAL A 322 -4.15 -12.12 -18.43
C VAL A 322 -4.30 -12.24 -16.92
N THR A 323 -3.26 -11.89 -16.16
CA THR A 323 -3.36 -11.77 -14.69
C THR A 323 -3.55 -10.31 -14.30
N ILE A 324 -4.48 -10.05 -13.38
CA ILE A 324 -4.70 -8.72 -12.79
C ILE A 324 -4.17 -8.75 -11.35
N ALA A 325 -3.20 -7.91 -11.06
CA ALA A 325 -2.51 -7.84 -9.77
C ALA A 325 -2.73 -6.47 -9.11
N ASN A 326 -3.25 -6.37 -7.89
CA ASN A 326 -3.91 -7.44 -7.12
C ASN A 326 -5.19 -7.94 -7.80
N ALA A 327 -5.64 -9.14 -7.42
CA ALA A 327 -6.84 -9.73 -7.97
C ALA A 327 -8.09 -8.86 -7.72
N VAL A 328 -9.07 -9.00 -8.60
CA VAL A 328 -10.38 -8.37 -8.46
C VAL A 328 -11.12 -9.01 -7.28
N GLY A 329 -11.82 -8.21 -6.48
CA GLY A 329 -12.64 -8.69 -5.36
C GLY A 329 -11.89 -8.85 -4.04
N ASN A 330 -10.63 -8.41 -3.94
CA ASN A 330 -9.88 -8.48 -2.68
C ASN A 330 -10.46 -7.60 -1.57
N GLY A 331 -11.31 -6.63 -1.90
CA GLY A 331 -11.83 -5.68 -0.93
C GLY A 331 -12.71 -6.26 0.17
N VAL A 332 -13.18 -7.50 0.01
CA VAL A 332 -13.84 -8.23 1.10
C VAL A 332 -12.88 -8.60 2.24
N ALA A 333 -11.58 -8.72 1.98
CA ALA A 333 -10.59 -9.14 2.97
C ALA A 333 -9.99 -8.00 3.80
N ASP A 334 -10.03 -6.76 3.31
CA ASP A 334 -9.70 -5.55 4.09
C ASP A 334 -10.95 -4.81 4.61
N ASP A 335 -12.10 -5.48 4.62
CA ASP A 335 -13.30 -5.00 5.28
C ASP A 335 -13.09 -4.91 6.80
N LYS A 336 -13.56 -3.82 7.43
CA LYS A 336 -13.34 -3.58 8.87
C LYS A 336 -13.96 -4.64 9.76
N LEU A 337 -15.05 -5.29 9.35
CA LEU A 337 -15.60 -6.41 10.10
C LEU A 337 -14.72 -7.64 9.92
N VAL A 338 -14.30 -7.96 8.69
CA VAL A 338 -13.41 -9.10 8.43
C VAL A 338 -12.10 -8.99 9.21
N TYR A 339 -11.56 -7.78 9.34
CA TYR A 339 -10.39 -7.50 10.17
C TYR A 339 -10.50 -8.15 11.57
N THR A 340 -11.67 -8.09 12.20
CA THR A 340 -11.89 -8.67 13.54
C THR A 340 -11.84 -10.20 13.57
N TYR A 341 -12.05 -10.87 12.44
CA TYR A 341 -12.00 -12.33 12.30
C TYR A 341 -10.62 -12.85 11.88
N VAL A 342 -9.70 -11.98 11.44
CA VAL A 342 -8.36 -12.41 10.96
C VAL A 342 -7.60 -13.28 11.96
N PRO A 343 -7.60 -13.01 13.29
CA PRO A 343 -7.00 -13.92 14.27
C PRO A 343 -7.55 -15.36 14.20
N ASP A 344 -8.88 -15.50 14.03
CA ASP A 344 -9.55 -16.80 13.92
C ASP A 344 -9.25 -17.47 12.58
N LEU A 345 -9.15 -16.68 11.51
CA LEU A 345 -8.77 -17.15 10.18
C LEU A 345 -7.31 -17.63 10.13
N ILE A 346 -6.39 -16.98 10.85
CA ILE A 346 -4.99 -17.45 11.00
C ILE A 346 -4.98 -18.83 11.65
N ARG A 347 -5.71 -19.00 12.76
CA ARG A 347 -5.82 -20.30 13.44
C ARG A 347 -6.46 -21.37 12.55
N TYR A 348 -7.52 -21.00 11.84
CA TYR A 348 -8.26 -21.93 10.99
C TYR A 348 -7.44 -22.39 9.77
N TYR A 349 -6.86 -21.46 9.01
CA TYR A 349 -6.16 -21.80 7.76
C TYR A 349 -4.72 -22.26 7.94
N LEU A 350 -4.03 -21.75 8.96
CA LEU A 350 -2.60 -22.00 9.16
C LEU A 350 -2.33 -22.92 10.35
N ASN A 351 -3.31 -23.15 11.24
CA ASN A 351 -3.11 -23.87 12.50
C ASN A 351 -1.94 -23.30 13.32
N GLU A 352 -1.86 -21.96 13.34
CA GLU A 352 -0.86 -21.16 14.05
C GLU A 352 -1.59 -20.13 14.92
N ASP A 353 -0.96 -19.68 16.01
CA ASP A 353 -1.44 -18.50 16.73
C ASP A 353 -0.98 -17.21 16.04
N PRO A 354 -1.79 -16.13 16.07
CA PRO A 354 -1.40 -14.83 15.50
C PRO A 354 -0.13 -14.28 16.16
N ILE A 355 0.90 -14.00 15.35
CA ILE A 355 2.16 -13.40 15.82
C ILE A 355 1.96 -11.91 16.13
N LEU A 356 1.26 -11.20 15.25
CA LEU A 356 0.88 -9.80 15.46
C LEU A 356 -0.59 -9.74 15.87
N PRO A 357 -0.91 -9.30 17.10
CA PRO A 357 -2.29 -9.17 17.54
C PRO A 357 -2.98 -7.99 16.82
N ASN A 358 -4.30 -8.07 16.73
CA ASN A 358 -5.12 -6.92 16.38
C ASN A 358 -5.20 -5.94 17.57
N VAL A 359 -5.71 -4.73 17.30
CA VAL A 359 -6.31 -3.90 18.34
C VAL A 359 -7.59 -4.60 18.81
N ASP A 360 -7.78 -4.67 20.13
CA ASP A 360 -8.97 -5.28 20.72
C ASP A 360 -10.22 -4.59 20.19
N THR A 361 -11.12 -5.36 19.59
CA THR A 361 -12.25 -4.81 18.83
C THR A 361 -13.53 -5.56 19.19
N TRP A 362 -14.52 -4.82 19.70
CA TRP A 362 -15.85 -5.33 19.95
C TRP A 362 -16.68 -5.31 18.67
N ARG A 363 -17.31 -6.46 18.39
CA ARG A 363 -18.28 -6.64 17.32
C ARG A 363 -19.66 -6.34 17.88
N LEU A 364 -20.25 -5.21 17.51
CA LEU A 364 -21.52 -4.77 18.09
C LEU A 364 -22.73 -5.63 17.66
N GLU A 365 -22.54 -6.55 16.70
CA GLU A 365 -23.52 -7.59 16.40
C GLU A 365 -23.68 -8.65 17.51
N ASP A 366 -22.67 -8.83 18.38
CA ASP A 366 -22.80 -9.62 19.60
C ASP A 366 -23.54 -8.79 20.66
N PRO A 367 -24.72 -9.23 21.13
CA PRO A 367 -25.48 -8.51 22.14
C PRO A 367 -24.69 -8.21 23.42
N THR A 368 -23.78 -9.10 23.82
CA THR A 368 -22.95 -8.93 25.02
C THR A 368 -21.94 -7.82 24.83
N ALA A 369 -21.30 -7.78 23.65
CA ALA A 369 -20.37 -6.73 23.29
C ALA A 369 -21.07 -5.38 23.12
N LEU A 370 -22.29 -5.36 22.55
CA LEU A 370 -23.11 -4.16 22.46
C LEU A 370 -23.45 -3.61 23.84
N GLU A 371 -23.89 -4.46 24.77
CA GLU A 371 -24.17 -4.05 26.16
C GLU A 371 -22.94 -3.44 26.82
N GLU A 372 -21.79 -4.11 26.75
CA GLU A 372 -20.52 -3.60 27.31
C GLU A 372 -20.12 -2.24 26.72
N VAL A 373 -20.22 -2.09 25.39
CA VAL A 373 -19.86 -0.84 24.72
C VAL A 373 -20.82 0.29 25.07
N LEU A 374 -22.12 0.00 25.18
CA LEU A 374 -23.12 1.00 25.55
C LEU A 374 -22.97 1.52 26.98
N ASP A 375 -22.40 0.70 27.88
CA ASP A 375 -22.11 1.06 29.27
C ASP A 375 -20.83 1.90 29.42
N ARG A 376 -19.91 1.83 28.45
CA ARG A 376 -18.58 2.46 28.48
C ARG A 376 -18.32 3.35 27.27
N LEU A 377 -19.37 3.92 26.68
CA LEU A 377 -19.30 4.63 25.40
C LEU A 377 -18.37 5.86 25.44
N ASP A 378 -18.24 6.46 26.62
CA ASP A 378 -17.36 7.59 26.93
C ASP A 378 -15.88 7.21 27.10
N GLU A 379 -15.54 5.92 27.14
CA GLU A 379 -14.16 5.40 27.24
C GLU A 379 -13.62 4.86 25.91
N LEU A 380 -14.49 4.67 24.91
CA LEU A 380 -14.19 3.89 23.70
C LEU A 380 -14.15 4.75 22.43
N VAL A 381 -13.54 4.20 21.40
CA VAL A 381 -13.59 4.74 20.04
C VAL A 381 -14.55 3.91 19.21
N VAL A 382 -15.56 4.54 18.63
CA VAL A 382 -16.60 3.87 17.85
C VAL A 382 -16.51 4.28 16.38
N LYS A 383 -16.53 3.28 15.48
CA LYS A 383 -16.27 3.46 14.04
C LYS A 383 -17.35 2.77 13.22
N PRO A 384 -17.85 3.40 12.13
CA PRO A 384 -18.70 2.71 11.17
C PRO A 384 -17.87 1.74 10.33
N VAL A 385 -18.47 0.61 9.98
CA VAL A 385 -17.86 -0.46 9.16
C VAL A 385 -17.59 0.04 7.75
N ASP A 386 -18.61 0.61 7.09
CA ASP A 386 -18.53 1.08 5.69
C ASP A 386 -17.82 2.44 5.51
N GLY A 387 -17.35 3.07 6.59
CA GLY A 387 -16.75 4.41 6.53
C GLY A 387 -15.28 4.40 6.09
N SER A 388 -14.91 5.09 5.02
CA SER A 388 -13.50 5.33 4.67
C SER A 388 -12.96 6.63 5.29
N GLY A 389 -11.66 6.65 5.63
CA GLY A 389 -10.93 7.89 5.96
C GLY A 389 -11.41 8.64 7.22
N GLY A 390 -11.87 7.94 8.25
CA GLY A 390 -12.26 8.54 9.54
C GLY A 390 -13.63 9.21 9.58
N LYS A 391 -14.41 9.20 8.48
CA LYS A 391 -15.78 9.72 8.48
C LYS A 391 -16.68 8.89 9.40
N GLY A 392 -17.36 9.56 10.34
CA GLY A 392 -18.27 8.94 11.31
C GLY A 392 -17.59 8.33 12.55
N LEU A 393 -16.28 8.53 12.71
CA LEU A 393 -15.54 8.19 13.93
C LEU A 393 -16.04 9.04 15.11
N VAL A 394 -16.35 8.39 16.24
CA VAL A 394 -16.60 9.08 17.51
C VAL A 394 -15.56 8.62 18.52
N VAL A 395 -14.84 9.58 19.09
CA VAL A 395 -13.90 9.35 20.19
C VAL A 395 -14.66 9.66 21.48
N GLY A 396 -15.10 8.62 22.18
CA GLY A 396 -15.93 8.72 23.38
C GLY A 396 -15.45 9.77 24.39
N PRO A 397 -14.15 9.76 24.76
CA PRO A 397 -13.61 10.73 25.72
C PRO A 397 -13.64 12.19 25.28
N ASP A 398 -13.78 12.47 23.98
CA ASP A 398 -13.83 13.82 23.41
C ASP A 398 -15.26 14.22 23.00
N ALA A 399 -16.22 13.29 23.06
CA ALA A 399 -17.60 13.51 22.65
C ALA A 399 -18.43 14.12 23.79
N SER A 400 -19.32 15.03 23.43
CA SER A 400 -20.32 15.57 24.35
C SER A 400 -21.39 14.53 24.72
N ALA A 401 -22.11 14.75 25.82
CA ALA A 401 -23.19 13.87 26.24
C ALA A 401 -24.30 13.73 25.17
N ASP A 402 -24.58 14.81 24.42
CA ASP A 402 -25.57 14.79 23.34
C ASP A 402 -25.09 13.94 22.15
N GLU A 403 -23.81 14.05 21.78
CA GLU A 403 -23.21 13.22 20.73
C GLU A 403 -23.19 11.73 21.11
N LEU A 404 -22.89 11.40 22.38
CA LEU A 404 -22.94 10.03 22.89
C LEU A 404 -24.36 9.48 22.90
N ALA A 405 -25.37 10.29 23.24
CA ALA A 405 -26.78 9.88 23.21
C ALA A 405 -27.27 9.62 21.77
N GLU A 406 -26.86 10.45 20.81
CA GLU A 406 -27.15 10.23 19.39
C GLU A 406 -26.46 8.97 18.88
N LEU A 407 -25.18 8.78 19.23
CA LEU A 407 -24.43 7.58 18.88
C LEU A 407 -25.11 6.32 19.43
N LYS A 408 -25.49 6.30 20.71
CA LYS A 408 -26.22 5.19 21.32
C LYS A 408 -27.47 4.79 20.54
N THR A 409 -28.24 5.77 20.07
CA THR A 409 -29.43 5.53 19.24
C THR A 409 -29.06 4.86 17.91
N LYS A 410 -27.98 5.30 17.26
CA LYS A 410 -27.47 4.71 16.02
C LYS A 410 -26.97 3.28 16.22
N LEU A 411 -26.23 3.02 17.30
CA LEU A 411 -25.68 1.68 17.60
C LEU A 411 -26.78 0.66 17.86
N VAL A 412 -27.86 1.03 18.57
CA VAL A 412 -29.00 0.13 18.80
C VAL A 412 -29.81 -0.11 17.51
N ALA A 413 -29.91 0.89 16.64
CA ALA A 413 -30.67 0.80 15.40
C ALA A 413 -30.00 -0.10 14.35
N ASP A 414 -28.67 -0.08 14.26
CA ASP A 414 -27.89 -0.91 13.35
C ASP A 414 -26.57 -1.34 13.99
N PRO A 415 -26.57 -2.30 14.93
CA PRO A 415 -25.34 -2.68 15.64
C PRO A 415 -24.26 -3.25 14.70
N ARG A 416 -24.69 -3.95 13.63
CA ARG A 416 -23.80 -4.53 12.63
C ARG A 416 -22.98 -3.47 11.88
N GLY A 417 -23.54 -2.27 11.68
CA GLY A 417 -22.88 -1.18 10.98
C GLY A 417 -21.67 -0.57 11.71
N TRP A 418 -21.35 -1.05 12.92
CA TRP A 418 -20.37 -0.41 13.81
C TRP A 418 -19.43 -1.41 14.51
N ILE A 419 -18.25 -0.92 14.85
CA ILE A 419 -17.29 -1.58 15.74
C ILE A 419 -16.85 -0.59 16.83
N ALA A 420 -16.41 -1.11 17.97
CA ALA A 420 -15.80 -0.32 19.02
C ALA A 420 -14.42 -0.85 19.39
N GLN A 421 -13.52 0.04 19.80
CA GLN A 421 -12.14 -0.25 20.16
C GLN A 421 -11.75 0.57 21.40
N PRO A 422 -10.80 0.10 22.22
CA PRO A 422 -10.23 0.95 23.26
C PRO A 422 -9.49 2.12 22.62
N VAL A 423 -9.35 3.21 23.36
CA VAL A 423 -8.52 4.34 22.93
C VAL A 423 -7.06 3.92 23.06
N VAL A 424 -6.46 3.44 21.97
CA VAL A 424 -5.04 3.08 21.95
C VAL A 424 -4.19 4.33 21.77
N GLN A 425 -3.18 4.50 22.63
CA GLN A 425 -2.22 5.58 22.48
C GLN A 425 -1.10 5.14 21.54
N LEU A 426 -1.11 5.68 20.33
CA LEU A 426 -0.07 5.40 19.34
C LEU A 426 1.28 5.91 19.87
N ALA A 427 2.35 5.15 19.64
CA ALA A 427 3.68 5.59 19.99
C ALA A 427 4.02 6.94 19.33
N THR A 428 4.80 7.75 20.05
CA THR A 428 5.28 9.04 19.59
C THR A 428 6.72 8.96 19.07
N ILE A 429 7.01 9.80 18.10
CA ILE A 429 8.35 9.98 17.54
C ILE A 429 8.69 11.47 17.60
N PRO A 430 9.93 11.85 17.98
CA PRO A 430 10.40 13.22 17.85
C PRO A 430 10.22 13.74 16.43
N THR A 431 9.48 14.83 16.30
CA THR A 431 9.11 15.43 15.03
C THR A 431 9.39 16.93 15.11
N ILE A 432 9.99 17.48 14.06
CA ILE A 432 10.29 18.90 13.97
C ILE A 432 9.00 19.67 13.67
N VAL A 433 8.71 20.65 14.51
CA VAL A 433 7.61 21.61 14.33
C VAL A 433 8.15 23.03 14.52
N ASP A 434 7.31 24.04 14.28
CA ASP A 434 7.72 25.45 14.28
C ASP A 434 8.48 25.88 15.54
N ASP A 435 8.11 25.36 16.72
CA ASP A 435 8.71 25.72 18.01
C ASP A 435 9.81 24.76 18.50
N GLY A 436 10.17 23.73 17.72
CA GLY A 436 11.25 22.79 18.05
C GLY A 436 10.88 21.32 17.86
N MET A 437 11.61 20.42 18.53
CA MET A 437 11.25 18.99 18.56
C MET A 437 10.10 18.75 19.52
N ARG A 438 9.08 18.03 19.06
CA ARG A 438 7.94 17.60 19.88
C ARG A 438 7.56 16.13 19.60
N PRO A 439 6.99 15.42 20.58
CA PRO A 439 6.44 14.10 20.34
C PRO A 439 5.21 14.21 19.43
N ARG A 440 5.13 13.37 18.40
CA ARG A 440 3.96 13.21 17.54
C ARG A 440 3.64 11.76 17.31
N HIS A 441 2.35 11.41 17.37
CA HIS A 441 1.87 10.05 17.17
C HIS A 441 2.17 9.58 15.75
N ALA A 442 2.56 8.31 15.64
CA ALA A 442 2.93 7.71 14.37
C ALA A 442 2.40 6.28 14.21
N ASP A 443 2.13 5.92 12.96
CA ASP A 443 1.89 4.54 12.56
C ASP A 443 2.97 4.07 11.57
N LEU A 444 2.90 2.81 11.17
CA LEU A 444 3.81 2.20 10.21
C LEU A 444 3.04 1.30 9.25
N ARG A 445 3.25 1.48 7.95
CA ARG A 445 2.79 0.56 6.91
C ARG A 445 3.98 -0.20 6.29
N PRO A 446 4.33 -1.40 6.77
CA PRO A 446 5.10 -2.36 5.97
C PRO A 446 4.38 -2.74 4.68
N PHE A 447 5.17 -3.00 3.65
CA PHE A 447 4.69 -3.55 2.38
C PHE A 447 5.21 -4.97 2.20
N ALA A 448 4.31 -5.87 1.84
CA ALA A 448 4.63 -7.26 1.51
C ALA A 448 4.36 -7.53 0.03
N VAL A 449 5.22 -8.34 -0.60
CA VAL A 449 5.11 -8.81 -1.97
C VAL A 449 4.99 -10.33 -1.95
N ASN A 450 3.94 -10.86 -2.57
CA ASN A 450 3.69 -12.30 -2.67
C ASN A 450 3.90 -12.77 -4.11
N ASP A 451 4.82 -13.71 -4.31
CA ASP A 451 5.05 -14.35 -5.62
C ASP A 451 4.35 -15.72 -5.78
N GLY A 452 3.69 -16.20 -4.72
CA GLY A 452 3.01 -17.49 -4.65
C GLY A 452 3.80 -18.57 -3.93
N SER A 453 5.11 -18.38 -3.79
CA SER A 453 6.01 -19.25 -3.04
C SER A 453 6.46 -18.64 -1.71
N GLU A 454 6.74 -17.33 -1.71
CA GLU A 454 7.20 -16.57 -0.55
C GLU A 454 6.46 -15.25 -0.45
N VAL A 455 6.20 -14.81 0.79
CA VAL A 455 5.77 -13.45 1.10
C VAL A 455 6.99 -12.67 1.59
N TYR A 456 7.55 -11.85 0.72
CA TYR A 456 8.65 -10.95 1.05
C TYR A 456 8.11 -9.69 1.73
N VAL A 457 8.60 -9.37 2.93
CA VAL A 457 8.29 -8.10 3.61
C VAL A 457 9.46 -7.14 3.47
N LEU A 458 9.21 -5.96 2.91
CA LEU A 458 10.20 -4.88 2.75
C LEU A 458 10.76 -4.50 4.13
N PRO A 459 12.08 -4.53 4.39
CA PRO A 459 12.66 -4.14 5.70
C PRO A 459 12.61 -2.63 5.92
N GLY A 460 11.41 -2.14 6.18
CA GLY A 460 11.02 -0.75 6.28
C GLY A 460 9.53 -0.59 5.97
N GLY A 461 9.07 0.64 5.87
CA GLY A 461 7.67 0.94 5.60
C GLY A 461 7.42 2.42 5.61
N LEU A 462 6.21 2.81 5.23
CA LEU A 462 5.80 4.20 5.31
C LEU A 462 5.41 4.50 6.75
N THR A 463 6.23 5.28 7.45
CA THR A 463 5.82 5.86 8.75
C THR A 463 5.06 7.14 8.47
N ARG A 464 3.81 7.22 8.94
CA ARG A 464 2.99 8.45 8.87
C ARG A 464 2.90 9.06 10.25
N VAL A 465 2.85 10.39 10.31
CA VAL A 465 2.90 11.16 11.55
C VAL A 465 1.77 12.18 11.57
N ALA A 466 1.05 12.22 12.68
CA ALA A 466 0.04 13.24 12.92
C ALA A 466 0.73 14.55 13.32
N LEU A 467 0.93 15.48 12.38
CA LEU A 467 1.60 16.76 12.65
C LEU A 467 0.83 17.66 13.64
N PRO A 468 -0.52 17.77 13.57
CA PRO A 468 -1.28 18.54 14.55
C PRO A 468 -1.11 17.99 15.96
N GLU A 469 -0.93 18.89 16.93
CA GLU A 469 -0.69 18.53 18.32
C GLU A 469 -1.87 17.74 18.92
N GLY A 470 -1.57 16.60 19.53
CA GLY A 470 -2.57 15.73 20.17
C GLY A 470 -3.53 15.03 19.21
N SER A 471 -3.30 15.11 17.89
CA SER A 471 -4.08 14.36 16.91
C SER A 471 -3.60 12.92 16.84
N LEU A 472 -4.56 11.98 16.81
CA LEU A 472 -4.31 10.57 16.47
C LEU A 472 -4.54 10.31 14.96
N VAL A 473 -4.96 11.33 14.20
CA VAL A 473 -5.24 11.21 12.77
C VAL A 473 -3.95 11.43 11.97
N VAL A 474 -3.40 10.34 11.46
CA VAL A 474 -2.15 10.29 10.67
C VAL A 474 -2.37 10.35 9.15
N ASN A 475 -3.61 10.57 8.69
CA ASN A 475 -3.94 10.55 7.26
C ASN A 475 -3.32 11.74 6.52
N SER A 476 -2.57 11.46 5.45
CA SER A 476 -1.93 12.43 4.55
C SER A 476 -2.92 13.47 4.01
N SER A 477 -4.16 13.07 3.72
CA SER A 477 -5.20 13.97 3.19
C SER A 477 -5.67 15.02 4.21
N GLN A 478 -5.25 14.93 5.48
CA GLN A 478 -5.58 15.87 6.56
C GLN A 478 -4.33 16.51 7.18
N GLY A 479 -3.22 16.58 6.43
CA GLY A 479 -2.00 17.25 6.90
C GLY A 479 -1.06 16.36 7.71
N GLY A 480 -1.14 15.03 7.54
CA GLY A 480 -0.13 14.11 8.06
C GLY A 480 1.20 14.21 7.29
N GLY A 481 2.32 14.10 8.01
CA GLY A 481 3.66 14.03 7.45
C GLY A 481 4.16 12.58 7.35
N SER A 482 5.36 12.39 6.81
CA SER A 482 6.03 11.09 6.80
C SER A 482 7.45 11.13 7.35
N LYS A 483 7.93 9.95 7.72
CA LYS A 483 9.30 9.71 8.15
C LYS A 483 9.87 8.53 7.36
N ASP A 484 11.19 8.50 7.16
CA ASP A 484 11.88 7.28 6.77
C ASP A 484 11.86 6.28 7.94
N THR A 485 11.77 4.99 7.63
CA THR A 485 11.76 3.90 8.62
C THR A 485 13.03 3.06 8.46
N TRP A 486 13.93 3.15 9.43
CA TRP A 486 15.21 2.44 9.43
C TRP A 486 15.09 1.16 10.23
N VAL A 487 15.19 0.02 9.53
CA VAL A 487 15.45 -1.26 10.17
C VAL A 487 16.95 -1.39 10.35
N VAL A 488 17.41 -1.46 11.60
CA VAL A 488 18.82 -1.44 11.96
C VAL A 488 19.28 -2.76 12.56
N GLY A 489 20.45 -3.24 12.12
CA GLY A 489 21.05 -4.48 12.60
C GLY A 489 21.41 -5.44 11.47
N LYS A 490 22.25 -6.44 11.78
CA LYS A 490 22.71 -7.43 10.80
C LYS A 490 21.74 -8.61 10.74
N ARG A 491 21.04 -8.78 9.61
CA ARG A 491 20.43 -10.07 9.26
C ARG A 491 21.56 -11.01 8.80
N VAL A 492 21.69 -12.20 9.39
CA VAL A 492 22.54 -13.25 8.82
C VAL A 492 21.90 -13.66 7.49
N PRO A 493 22.52 -13.43 6.33
CA PRO A 493 21.88 -13.67 5.05
C PRO A 493 21.70 -15.19 4.81
N LYS A 494 20.48 -15.60 4.43
CA LYS A 494 20.27 -16.86 3.73
C LYS A 494 20.56 -16.63 2.23
N THR A 495 21.80 -16.91 1.82
CA THR A 495 22.34 -17.16 0.45
C THR A 495 22.28 -16.09 -0.67
N ASP A 496 23.49 -15.73 -1.15
CA ASP A 496 24.02 -15.65 -2.54
C ASP A 496 23.40 -14.80 -3.67
N LYS A 497 22.79 -13.66 -3.38
CA LYS A 497 22.69 -12.58 -4.41
C LYS A 497 23.26 -11.27 -3.88
N GLN A 498 24.16 -10.67 -4.66
CA GLN A 498 24.73 -9.36 -4.34
C GLN A 498 23.60 -8.35 -4.17
N PRO A 499 23.52 -7.63 -3.03
CA PRO A 499 22.58 -6.52 -2.89
C PRO A 499 22.92 -5.45 -3.93
N VAL A 500 21.91 -4.94 -4.63
CA VAL A 500 22.11 -3.76 -5.48
C VAL A 500 22.29 -2.58 -4.53
N ASP A 501 23.51 -2.04 -4.49
CA ASP A 501 23.84 -0.90 -3.64
C ASP A 501 23.08 0.33 -4.15
N VAL A 502 22.49 1.08 -3.23
CA VAL A 502 21.83 2.35 -3.52
C VAL A 502 22.82 3.30 -4.20
N ALA A 503 24.12 3.19 -3.90
CA ALA A 503 25.16 3.93 -4.60
C ALA A 503 25.28 3.55 -6.10
N THR A 504 25.02 2.29 -6.49
CA THR A 504 25.02 1.85 -7.89
C THR A 504 23.82 2.41 -8.66
N LEU A 505 22.65 2.48 -8.01
CA LEU A 505 21.46 3.16 -8.55
C LEU A 505 21.66 4.69 -8.73
N VAL A 506 22.48 5.31 -7.87
CA VAL A 506 22.88 6.74 -7.99
C VAL A 506 23.90 6.95 -9.10
N ALA A 507 24.85 6.00 -9.28
CA ALA A 507 25.86 6.05 -10.34
C ALA A 507 25.27 5.90 -11.75
N ASP A 508 24.33 4.97 -11.95
CA ASP A 508 23.70 4.77 -13.27
C ASP A 508 22.81 5.95 -13.71
N GLN A 509 22.29 6.74 -12.77
CA GLN A 509 21.46 7.91 -13.08
C GLN A 509 22.24 9.21 -13.30
N SER A 510 23.46 9.32 -12.76
CA SER A 510 24.33 10.49 -12.97
C SER A 510 25.08 10.42 -14.31
N ALA A 511 25.28 9.22 -14.87
CA ALA A 511 25.93 9.01 -16.17
C ALA A 511 25.06 9.37 -17.40
N LEU A 512 23.74 9.46 -17.25
CA LEU A 512 22.80 9.72 -18.37
C LEU A 512 22.42 11.21 -18.54
N THR A 513 23.00 12.11 -17.73
CA THR A 513 22.80 13.57 -17.87
C THR A 513 23.88 14.28 -18.70
N THR A 514 24.84 13.56 -19.28
CA THR A 514 25.78 14.14 -20.26
C THR A 514 25.32 13.88 -21.68
N SER A 515 25.13 14.98 -22.41
CA SER A 515 24.79 15.10 -23.83
C SER A 515 25.35 13.99 -24.73
N ILE A 516 24.45 13.32 -25.45
CA ILE A 516 24.79 12.44 -26.57
C ILE A 516 25.29 13.32 -27.73
N GLU A 517 26.61 13.35 -27.95
CA GLU A 517 27.17 13.72 -29.25
C GLU A 517 27.01 12.51 -30.19
N GLN A 518 26.29 12.72 -31.30
CA GLN A 518 26.13 11.72 -32.35
C GLN A 518 27.40 11.65 -33.21
N GLU A 519 28.00 10.47 -33.30
CA GLU A 519 28.75 10.06 -34.50
C GLU A 519 28.18 8.73 -35.04
N PRO A 520 28.19 8.52 -36.37
CA PRO A 520 27.39 7.49 -37.01
C PRO A 520 28.20 6.20 -37.17
N ASP A 521 27.68 5.10 -36.63
CA ASP A 521 28.23 3.77 -36.95
C ASP A 521 27.21 2.91 -37.69
N VAL A 522 27.65 2.45 -38.84
CA VAL A 522 26.94 1.66 -39.84
C VAL A 522 26.92 0.21 -39.37
N LEU A 523 25.74 -0.35 -39.10
CA LEU A 523 25.60 -1.79 -38.84
C LEU A 523 24.47 -2.43 -39.65
N HIS A 524 24.85 -3.58 -40.22
CA HIS A 524 24.14 -4.43 -41.16
C HIS A 524 22.80 -4.95 -40.63
N MET A 525 21.82 -4.97 -41.53
CA MET A 525 20.46 -5.43 -41.30
C MET A 525 20.34 -6.89 -41.73
N ASP A 526 20.28 -7.82 -40.76
CA ASP A 526 19.79 -9.18 -41.00
C ASP A 526 18.37 -9.30 -40.44
N SER A 527 17.43 -9.57 -41.35
CA SER A 527 15.99 -9.62 -41.12
C SER A 527 15.53 -11.02 -40.71
N HIS A 528 14.98 -11.15 -39.50
CA HIS A 528 14.07 -12.24 -39.16
C HIS A 528 12.71 -11.65 -38.75
N LEU A 529 11.73 -11.81 -39.64
CA LEU A 529 10.32 -11.48 -39.40
C LEU A 529 9.64 -12.65 -38.66
N PRO A 530 8.78 -12.41 -37.66
CA PRO A 530 7.85 -13.42 -37.17
C PRO A 530 6.70 -13.58 -38.17
N GLU A 531 6.37 -14.83 -38.51
CA GLU A 531 5.19 -15.20 -39.28
C GLU A 531 3.93 -15.01 -38.41
N VAL A 532 2.87 -14.48 -39.04
CA VAL A 532 1.49 -14.28 -38.57
C VAL A 532 1.17 -12.88 -38.01
N SER A 533 0.42 -12.10 -38.82
CA SER A 533 -0.12 -10.79 -38.48
C SER A 533 -1.64 -10.87 -38.23
N PRO A 534 -2.22 -10.10 -37.27
CA PRO A 534 -3.66 -10.09 -36.99
C PRO A 534 -4.57 -9.69 -38.16
N ARG A 535 -4.01 -9.24 -39.29
CA ARG A 535 -4.76 -8.91 -40.51
C ARG A 535 -5.10 -10.13 -41.37
N ASP A 536 -4.51 -11.29 -41.10
CA ASP A 536 -4.65 -12.46 -41.97
C ASP A 536 -5.96 -13.25 -41.76
N PHE A 537 -6.71 -12.97 -40.68
CA PHE A 537 -7.93 -13.71 -40.34
C PHE A 537 -9.21 -13.16 -40.98
N ASP A 538 -9.22 -11.92 -41.48
CA ASP A 538 -10.44 -11.26 -41.99
C ASP A 538 -10.50 -11.13 -43.52
N GLY A 539 -9.39 -11.43 -44.22
CA GLY A 539 -9.30 -11.32 -45.68
C GLY A 539 -10.11 -12.38 -46.42
N GLY A 540 -10.07 -13.63 -45.97
CA GLY A 540 -10.70 -14.76 -46.66
C GLY A 540 -12.23 -14.75 -46.67
N ALA A 541 -12.86 -14.09 -45.68
CA ALA A 541 -14.32 -13.97 -45.58
C ALA A 541 -14.86 -12.82 -46.44
N ARG A 542 -14.15 -11.69 -46.51
CA ARG A 542 -14.54 -10.53 -47.34
C ARG A 542 -14.43 -10.80 -48.83
N THR A 543 -13.40 -11.54 -49.26
CA THR A 543 -13.22 -11.90 -50.68
C THR A 543 -14.29 -12.90 -51.16
N ARG A 544 -14.74 -13.81 -50.30
CA ARG A 544 -15.82 -14.76 -50.64
C ARG A 544 -17.19 -14.07 -50.78
N GLN A 545 -17.51 -13.12 -49.90
CA GLN A 545 -18.76 -12.35 -50.01
C GLN A 545 -18.80 -11.39 -51.22
N GLN A 546 -17.65 -10.84 -51.64
CA GLN A 546 -17.61 -9.99 -52.84
C GLN A 546 -17.73 -10.78 -54.16
N ILE A 547 -17.23 -12.02 -54.21
CA ILE A 547 -17.34 -12.88 -55.39
C ILE A 547 -18.78 -13.42 -55.55
N GLU A 548 -19.47 -13.74 -54.45
CA GLU A 548 -20.88 -14.19 -54.49
C GLU A 548 -21.85 -13.06 -54.90
N GLN A 549 -21.60 -11.80 -54.51
CA GLN A 549 -22.43 -10.66 -54.93
C GLN A 549 -22.22 -10.26 -56.40
N GLN A 550 -21.04 -10.48 -56.98
CA GLN A 550 -20.79 -10.18 -58.41
C GLN A 550 -21.38 -11.22 -59.37
N GLN A 551 -21.58 -12.47 -58.93
CA GLN A 551 -22.19 -13.51 -59.78
C GLN A 551 -23.72 -13.44 -59.83
N GLN A 552 -24.37 -12.71 -58.91
CA GLN A 552 -25.83 -12.61 -58.84
C GLN A 552 -26.44 -11.48 -59.70
N TYR A 553 -25.63 -10.54 -60.21
CA TYR A 553 -26.09 -9.38 -60.98
C TYR A 553 -25.70 -9.38 -62.48
N GLY A 554 -25.13 -10.48 -62.98
CA GLY A 554 -24.57 -10.57 -64.34
C GLY A 554 -25.36 -11.40 -65.36
N GLY A 555 -26.68 -11.49 -65.24
CA GLY A 555 -27.49 -12.30 -66.15
C GLY A 555 -28.93 -11.84 -66.26
N ASP A 556 -29.18 -10.74 -66.96
CA ASP A 556 -30.44 -10.52 -67.69
C ASP A 556 -30.31 -9.37 -68.69
N SER A 557 -30.86 -9.60 -69.89
CA SER A 557 -31.25 -8.64 -70.95
C SER A 557 -30.31 -8.42 -72.15
N CYS A 558 -30.69 -9.10 -73.25
CA CYS A 558 -30.60 -8.79 -74.69
C CYS A 558 -29.30 -8.34 -75.36
#